data_AF-A0A9D7EE64-F1
#
_entry.id   AF-A0A9D7EE64-F1
#
_cell.length_a   1.000
_cell.length_b   1.000
_cell.length_c   1.000
_cell.angle_alpha   90.00
_cell.angle_beta   90.00
_cell.angle_gamma   90.00
#
_symmetry.space_group_name_H-M   'P 1'
#
loop_
_entity.id
_entity.type
_entity.pdbx_description
1 polymer ?
#
loop_
_entity_poly.entity_id
_entity_poly.type
_entity_poly.pdbx_seq_one_letter_code
_entity_poly.pdbx_strand_id
1 'polypeptide(L)'
;MVNEAPSTPPAVAPFRPERPVEFEVVNKQPAAPVSDDKKVHALYDDAPPASVNTTSADNSAQRLPPAEHQARVEERLSRMRDLTLRLRSPNGINDLEREPAYIRKRVTLTEGPRSTDSSVSRYTLSEDQDESGERRVELKKNNPFLHDNVD
;
A
#
# COMPACT_ATOMS: atom_id res chain seq x y z
N MET A 1 58.18 -11.68 -33.70
CA MET A 1 58.22 -10.94 -32.42
C MET A 1 57.19 -9.83 -32.52
N VAL A 2 56.01 -10.07 -31.98
CA VAL A 2 54.91 -9.08 -31.90
C VAL A 2 55.07 -8.34 -30.57
N ASN A 3 55.29 -7.03 -30.63
CA ASN A 3 55.38 -6.18 -29.45
C ASN A 3 53.96 -5.78 -29.02
N GLU A 4 53.55 -6.25 -27.85
CA GLU A 4 52.29 -5.89 -27.21
C GLU A 4 52.46 -4.58 -26.44
N ALA A 5 51.67 -3.56 -26.79
CA ALA A 5 51.70 -2.26 -26.13
C ALA A 5 51.06 -2.34 -24.73
N PRO A 6 51.54 -1.60 -23.72
CA PRO A 6 50.95 -1.65 -22.38
C PRO A 6 49.57 -0.98 -22.36
N SER A 7 48.56 -1.77 -21.97
CA SER A 7 47.20 -1.32 -21.67
C SER A 7 47.21 -0.27 -20.56
N THR A 8 46.73 0.94 -20.86
CA THR A 8 46.63 2.04 -19.91
C THR A 8 45.31 1.92 -19.14
N PRO A 9 45.27 2.00 -17.80
CA PRO A 9 44.02 1.94 -17.06
C PRO A 9 43.18 3.22 -17.28
N PRO A 10 41.84 3.14 -17.25
CA PRO A 10 40.98 4.30 -17.43
C PRO A 10 41.15 5.28 -16.25
N ALA A 11 41.29 6.57 -16.58
CA ALA A 11 41.42 7.64 -15.60
C ALA A 11 40.17 7.72 -14.71
N VAL A 12 40.36 7.56 -13.40
CA VAL A 12 39.34 7.81 -12.38
C VAL A 12 39.09 9.31 -12.32
N ALA A 13 37.90 9.75 -12.73
CA ALA A 13 37.48 11.13 -12.59
C ALA A 13 37.50 11.54 -11.09
N PRO A 14 38.01 12.72 -10.72
CA PRO A 14 38.01 13.14 -9.33
C PRO A 14 36.57 13.30 -8.84
N PHE A 15 36.28 12.67 -7.71
CA PHE A 15 35.01 12.79 -7.01
C PHE A 15 34.78 14.27 -6.67
N ARG A 16 33.79 14.88 -7.32
CA ARG A 16 33.37 16.25 -7.03
C ARG A 16 32.73 16.24 -5.64
N PRO A 17 33.21 17.02 -4.66
CA PRO A 17 32.49 17.14 -3.40
C PRO A 17 31.16 17.83 -3.68
N GLU A 18 30.06 17.09 -3.54
CA GLU A 18 28.71 17.63 -3.51
C GLU A 18 28.66 18.71 -2.41
N ARG A 19 28.22 19.91 -2.76
CA ARG A 19 28.04 20.99 -1.77
C ARG A 19 27.00 20.53 -0.74
N PRO A 20 27.18 20.78 0.56
CA PRO A 20 26.12 20.52 1.52
C PRO A 20 24.89 21.32 1.10
N VAL A 21 23.75 20.64 0.94
CA VAL A 21 22.47 21.27 0.69
C VAL A 21 22.08 21.98 1.99
N GLU A 22 22.32 23.29 2.05
CA GLU A 22 21.79 24.12 3.12
C GLU A 22 20.29 24.31 2.90
N PHE A 23 19.49 23.64 3.73
CA PHE A 23 18.06 23.90 3.79
C PHE A 23 17.84 25.16 4.61
N GLU A 24 17.53 26.26 3.93
CA GLU A 24 17.05 27.47 4.57
C GLU A 24 15.68 27.19 5.21
N VAL A 25 15.65 27.05 6.54
CA VAL A 25 14.41 26.98 7.30
C VAL A 25 13.81 28.38 7.31
N VAL A 26 12.99 28.68 6.30
CA VAL A 26 12.12 29.86 6.31
C VAL A 26 11.15 29.70 7.48
N ASN A 27 11.48 30.34 8.60
CA ASN A 27 10.59 30.44 9.75
C ASN A 27 9.46 31.40 9.40
N LYS A 28 8.39 30.86 8.81
CA LYS A 28 7.18 31.62 8.49
C LYS A 28 6.53 32.04 9.81
N GLN A 29 6.64 33.32 10.14
CA GLN A 29 5.91 33.98 11.21
C GLN A 29 4.42 33.60 11.12
N PRO A 30 3.75 33.23 12.23
CA PRO A 30 2.34 32.87 12.17
C PRO A 30 1.54 34.09 11.73
N ALA A 31 0.89 33.98 10.56
CA ALA A 31 -0.06 34.97 10.11
C ALA A 31 -1.20 35.08 11.14
N ALA A 32 -1.61 36.32 11.43
CA ALA A 32 -2.77 36.63 12.27
C ALA A 32 -4.01 35.82 11.81
N PRO A 33 -4.94 35.47 12.72
CA PRO A 33 -6.09 34.65 12.36
C PRO A 33 -6.98 35.42 11.39
N VAL A 34 -6.87 35.08 10.10
CA VAL A 34 -7.91 35.37 9.14
C VAL A 34 -9.15 34.58 9.56
N SER A 35 -10.24 35.28 9.78
CA SER A 35 -11.53 34.69 10.12
C SER A 35 -11.98 33.78 8.98
N ASP A 36 -11.91 32.47 9.20
CA ASP A 36 -12.44 31.47 8.27
C ASP A 36 -13.98 31.48 8.35
N ASP A 37 -14.63 32.41 7.64
CA ASP A 37 -16.02 32.24 7.26
C ASP A 37 -16.08 31.05 6.28
N LYS A 38 -16.45 29.89 6.80
CA LYS A 38 -16.59 28.66 6.02
C LYS A 38 -17.72 28.84 5.00
N LYS A 39 -17.35 29.28 3.80
CA LYS A 39 -18.29 29.33 2.67
C LYS A 39 -18.38 27.96 2.01
N VAL A 40 -19.46 27.24 2.34
CA VAL A 40 -19.78 25.95 1.72
C VAL A 40 -20.31 26.22 0.31
N HIS A 41 -19.61 25.74 -0.71
CA HIS A 41 -20.08 25.75 -2.10
C HIS A 41 -20.72 24.39 -2.42
N ALA A 42 -22.00 24.40 -2.78
CA ALA A 42 -22.66 23.23 -3.37
C ALA A 42 -22.16 23.06 -4.81
N LEU A 43 -21.79 21.84 -5.19
CA LEU A 43 -21.15 21.56 -6.49
C LEU A 43 -22.15 21.39 -7.64
N TYR A 44 -23.44 21.22 -7.37
CA TYR A 44 -24.49 21.09 -8.41
C TYR A 44 -25.83 21.67 -7.92
N ASP A 45 -26.35 22.67 -8.64
CA ASP A 45 -27.58 23.41 -8.31
C ASP A 45 -28.85 22.89 -9.03
N ASP A 46 -28.83 21.75 -9.73
CA ASP A 46 -30.01 21.32 -10.50
C ASP A 46 -30.18 19.79 -10.70
N ALA A 47 -30.03 19.00 -9.63
CA ALA A 47 -30.42 17.59 -9.65
C ALA A 47 -31.46 17.31 -8.55
N PRO A 48 -32.59 16.64 -8.86
CA PRO A 48 -33.56 16.24 -7.84
C PRO A 48 -32.86 15.35 -6.81
N PRO A 49 -33.20 15.45 -5.51
CA PRO A 49 -32.45 14.82 -4.44
C PRO A 49 -32.62 13.29 -4.50
N ALA A 50 -31.80 12.63 -5.31
CA ALA A 50 -31.50 11.24 -5.11
C ALA A 50 -30.88 11.13 -3.72
N SER A 51 -31.56 10.42 -2.82
CA SER A 51 -31.14 10.15 -1.46
C SER A 51 -29.75 9.52 -1.48
N VAL A 52 -28.72 10.36 -1.38
CA VAL A 52 -27.39 9.95 -1.04
C VAL A 52 -27.52 9.49 0.41
N ASN A 53 -27.62 8.17 0.61
CA ASN A 53 -27.34 7.55 1.89
C ASN A 53 -25.85 7.75 2.17
N THR A 54 -25.46 8.99 2.41
CA THR A 54 -24.36 9.31 3.29
C THR A 54 -24.77 8.66 4.59
N THR A 55 -24.14 7.56 4.97
CA THR A 55 -24.17 7.08 6.34
C THR A 55 -23.41 8.08 7.21
N SER A 56 -23.84 9.33 7.23
CA SER A 56 -23.86 10.18 8.41
C SER A 56 -24.88 9.57 9.35
N ALA A 57 -24.57 8.38 9.86
CA ALA A 57 -25.17 7.86 11.07
C ALA A 57 -24.74 8.80 12.18
N ASP A 58 -25.56 9.83 12.36
CA ASP A 58 -26.06 10.28 13.65
C ASP A 58 -25.09 9.99 14.81
N ASN A 59 -23.99 10.75 14.84
CA ASN A 59 -23.28 11.01 16.08
C ASN A 59 -23.60 12.46 16.44
N SER A 60 -24.87 12.75 16.69
CA SER A 60 -25.25 13.86 17.56
C SER A 60 -24.63 13.56 18.93
N ALA A 61 -23.38 13.98 19.06
CA ALA A 61 -22.62 14.21 20.26
C ALA A 61 -23.28 13.68 21.55
N GLN A 62 -22.82 12.53 22.03
CA GLN A 62 -22.38 12.58 23.42
C GLN A 62 -21.23 13.59 23.44
N ARG A 63 -21.56 14.87 23.60
CA ARG A 63 -20.58 15.93 23.84
C ARG A 63 -20.02 15.61 25.21
N LEU A 64 -18.97 14.79 25.22
CA LEU A 64 -18.27 14.40 26.41
C LEU A 64 -17.87 15.69 27.14
N PRO A 65 -17.90 15.70 28.48
CA PRO A 65 -17.46 16.85 29.24
C PRO A 65 -16.06 17.28 28.76
N PRO A 66 -15.75 18.59 28.72
CA PRO A 66 -14.48 19.09 28.17
C PRO A 66 -13.23 18.38 28.72
N ALA A 67 -13.28 17.94 29.98
CA ALA A 67 -12.22 17.16 30.64
C ALA A 67 -12.03 15.76 30.03
N GLU A 68 -13.09 15.02 29.73
CA GLU A 68 -12.98 13.70 29.08
C GLU A 68 -12.49 13.84 27.63
N HIS A 69 -12.88 14.92 26.95
CA HIS A 69 -12.36 15.20 25.62
C HIS A 69 -10.84 15.45 25.66
N GLN A 70 -10.37 16.26 26.61
CA GLN A 70 -8.93 16.48 26.83
C GLN A 70 -8.19 15.19 27.14
N ALA A 71 -8.72 14.36 28.05
CA ALA A 71 -8.12 13.07 28.40
C ALA A 71 -7.99 12.13 27.18
N ARG A 72 -9.02 12.04 26.33
CA ARG A 72 -8.95 11.25 25.08
C ARG A 72 -7.93 11.79 24.09
N VAL A 73 -7.80 13.11 23.97
CA VAL A 73 -6.78 13.74 23.12
C VAL A 73 -5.38 13.44 23.64
N GLU A 74 -5.17 13.53 24.95
CA GLU A 74 -3.89 13.19 25.59
C GLU A 74 -3.54 11.71 25.42
N GLU A 75 -4.48 10.79 25.62
CA GLU A 75 -4.30 9.36 25.38
C GLU A 75 -3.93 9.08 23.92
N ARG A 76 -4.60 9.75 22.98
CA ARG A 76 -4.27 9.61 21.56
C ARG A 76 -2.86 10.10 21.27
N LEU A 77 -2.47 11.25 21.84
CA LEU A 77 -1.13 11.81 21.66
C LEU A 77 -0.04 10.94 22.27
N SER A 78 -0.25 10.41 23.49
CA SER A 78 0.70 9.49 24.13
C SER A 78 0.88 8.24 23.29
N ARG A 79 -0.21 7.61 22.85
CA ARG A 79 -0.17 6.43 21.98
C ARG A 79 0.57 6.68 20.66
N MET A 80 0.34 7.84 20.05
CA MET A 80 1.04 8.26 18.83
C MET A 80 2.55 8.44 19.07
N ARG A 81 2.94 9.09 20.17
CA ARG A 81 4.34 9.28 20.55
C ARG A 81 5.02 7.94 20.82
N ASP A 82 4.39 7.06 21.58
CA ASP A 82 4.93 5.73 21.89
C ASP A 82 5.12 4.89 20.63
N LEU A 83 4.14 4.94 19.71
CA LEU A 83 4.25 4.28 18.42
C LEU A 83 5.44 4.83 17.62
N THR A 84 5.58 6.15 17.55
CA THR A 84 6.66 6.81 16.82
C THR A 84 8.02 6.46 17.41
N LEU A 85 8.13 6.44 18.74
CA LEU A 85 9.36 6.12 19.45
C LEU A 85 9.79 4.66 19.22
N ARG A 86 8.84 3.71 19.28
CA ARG A 86 9.09 2.30 18.99
C ARG A 86 9.53 2.08 17.53
N LEU A 87 8.92 2.78 16.58
CA LEU A 87 9.26 2.65 15.16
C LEU A 87 10.56 3.37 14.77
N ARG A 88 11.02 4.36 15.54
CA ARG A 88 12.25 5.12 15.25
C ARG A 88 13.51 4.46 15.83
N SER A 89 13.36 3.57 16.80
CA SER A 89 14.49 2.86 17.41
C SER A 89 14.76 1.53 16.70
N PRO A 90 16.02 1.19 16.37
CA PRO A 90 16.36 -0.08 15.75
C PRO A 90 15.98 -1.29 16.63
N ASN A 91 16.08 -1.13 17.96
CA ASN A 91 15.65 -2.17 18.90
C ASN A 91 14.13 -2.36 18.88
N GLY A 92 13.38 -1.24 18.78
CA GLY A 92 11.93 -1.28 18.72
C GLY A 92 11.42 -1.92 17.43
N ILE A 93 12.11 -1.73 16.30
CA ILE A 93 11.81 -2.44 15.04
C ILE A 93 12.12 -3.94 15.15
N ASN A 94 13.27 -4.30 15.71
CA ASN A 94 13.67 -5.70 15.85
C ASN A 94 12.66 -6.51 16.66
N ASP A 95 12.14 -5.95 17.77
CA ASP A 95 11.09 -6.60 18.57
C ASP A 95 9.80 -6.86 17.76
N LEU A 96 9.50 -6.01 16.77
CA LEU A 96 8.35 -6.15 15.88
C LEU A 96 8.59 -7.18 14.76
N GLU A 97 9.84 -7.47 14.41
CA GLU A 97 10.20 -8.40 13.35
C GLU A 97 10.36 -9.85 13.84
N ARG A 98 10.68 -10.04 15.13
CA ARG A 98 10.85 -11.39 15.73
C ARG A 98 9.57 -12.23 15.69
N GLU A 99 8.41 -11.59 15.75
CA GLU A 99 7.11 -12.27 15.73
C GLU A 99 6.25 -11.76 14.58
N PRO A 100 5.48 -12.63 13.91
CA PRO A 100 4.60 -12.22 12.83
C PRO A 100 3.47 -11.31 13.34
N ALA A 101 2.98 -10.45 12.44
CA ALA A 101 2.03 -9.39 12.78
C ALA A 101 0.72 -9.91 13.39
N TYR A 102 0.25 -11.09 12.99
CA TYR A 102 -0.99 -11.68 13.51
C TYR A 102 -0.88 -12.07 14.98
N ILE A 103 0.28 -12.57 15.41
CA ILE A 103 0.55 -12.88 16.83
C ILE A 103 0.66 -11.57 17.63
N ARG A 104 1.49 -10.63 17.15
CA ARG A 104 1.69 -9.32 17.79
C ARG A 104 0.39 -8.55 18.00
N LYS A 105 -0.54 -8.63 17.03
CA LYS A 105 -1.84 -7.95 17.08
C LYS A 105 -2.96 -8.80 17.69
N ARG A 106 -2.67 -10.04 18.12
CA ARG A 106 -3.69 -11.00 18.60
C ARG A 106 -4.84 -11.19 17.62
N VAL A 107 -4.54 -11.16 16.32
CA VAL A 107 -5.50 -11.37 15.25
C VAL A 107 -5.55 -12.86 14.93
N THR A 108 -6.73 -13.46 15.07
CA THR A 108 -7.00 -14.84 14.67
C THR A 108 -7.22 -14.89 13.16
N LEU A 109 -6.35 -15.58 12.42
CA LEU A 109 -6.58 -15.86 11.00
C LEU A 109 -7.54 -17.05 10.88
N THR A 110 -8.53 -16.92 10.00
CA THR A 110 -9.33 -18.06 9.54
C THR A 110 -8.56 -18.78 8.45
N GLU A 111 -8.38 -20.09 8.58
CA GLU A 111 -7.79 -20.91 7.51
C GLU A 111 -8.79 -20.98 6.34
N GLY A 112 -8.49 -20.26 5.27
CA GLY A 112 -9.23 -20.33 4.01
C GLY A 112 -8.68 -21.44 3.10
N PRO A 113 -9.31 -21.68 1.94
CA PRO A 113 -8.74 -22.55 0.92
C PRO A 113 -7.33 -22.05 0.58
N ARG A 114 -6.34 -22.92 0.68
CA ARG A 114 -4.95 -22.55 0.42
C ARG A 114 -4.80 -22.29 -1.07
N SER A 115 -3.96 -21.32 -1.44
CA SER A 115 -3.60 -21.08 -2.84
C SER A 115 -2.87 -22.27 -3.47
N THR A 116 -2.26 -23.15 -2.67
CA THR A 116 -1.71 -24.44 -3.11
C THR A 116 -2.79 -25.44 -3.49
N ASP A 117 -4.00 -25.33 -2.93
CA ASP A 117 -5.13 -26.22 -3.22
C ASP A 117 -5.88 -25.77 -4.48
N SER A 118 -5.13 -25.16 -5.41
CA SER A 118 -5.61 -24.49 -6.61
C SER A 118 -6.59 -25.35 -7.41
N SER A 119 -7.86 -24.94 -7.42
CA SER A 119 -8.90 -25.47 -8.32
C SER A 119 -8.80 -24.83 -9.71
N VAL A 120 -7.59 -24.69 -10.26
CA VAL A 120 -7.43 -24.28 -11.66
C VAL A 120 -7.86 -25.44 -12.55
N SER A 121 -8.93 -25.22 -13.31
CA SER A 121 -9.41 -26.19 -14.30
C SER A 121 -8.31 -26.47 -15.32
N ARG A 122 -7.88 -27.74 -15.44
CA ARG A 122 -6.93 -28.21 -16.48
C ARG A 122 -7.54 -28.25 -17.89
N TYR A 123 -8.74 -27.70 -18.06
CA TYR A 123 -9.49 -27.75 -19.31
C TYR A 123 -8.92 -26.76 -20.34
N THR A 124 -8.82 -27.19 -21.59
CA THR A 124 -8.42 -26.35 -22.72
C THR A 124 -9.51 -26.34 -23.79
N LEU A 125 -9.68 -25.20 -24.46
CA LEU A 125 -10.53 -25.08 -25.62
C LEU A 125 -9.69 -25.46 -26.86
N SER A 126 -10.12 -26.45 -27.64
CA SER A 126 -9.49 -26.79 -28.92
C SER A 126 -10.48 -26.64 -30.07
N GLU A 127 -10.01 -26.11 -31.19
CA GLU A 127 -10.75 -26.08 -32.45
C GLU A 127 -10.25 -27.24 -33.32
N ASP A 128 -11.11 -28.22 -33.57
CA ASP A 128 -10.85 -29.32 -34.51
C ASP A 128 -11.73 -29.10 -35.76
N GLN A 129 -11.19 -29.37 -36.94
CA GLN A 129 -11.91 -29.22 -38.21
C GLN A 129 -12.22 -30.61 -38.78
N ASP A 130 -13.51 -30.88 -38.98
CA ASP A 130 -13.95 -32.16 -39.56
C ASP A 130 -13.54 -32.24 -41.05
N GLU A 131 -13.50 -33.45 -41.64
CA GLU A 131 -13.21 -33.67 -43.07
C GLU A 131 -14.14 -32.88 -44.02
N SER A 132 -15.27 -32.37 -43.50
CA SER A 132 -16.24 -31.53 -44.21
C SER A 132 -15.96 -30.01 -44.08
N GLY A 133 -14.88 -29.59 -43.41
CA GLY A 133 -14.47 -28.18 -43.27
C GLY A 133 -15.16 -27.41 -42.14
N GLU A 134 -16.10 -28.02 -41.43
CA GLU A 134 -16.82 -27.43 -40.29
C GLU A 134 -15.91 -27.35 -39.05
N ARG A 135 -15.86 -26.18 -38.38
CA ARG A 135 -15.10 -25.98 -37.14
C ARG A 135 -15.90 -26.45 -35.93
N ARG A 136 -15.41 -27.46 -35.22
CA ARG A 136 -15.93 -27.88 -33.91
C ARG A 136 -15.05 -27.34 -32.79
N VAL A 137 -15.70 -26.71 -31.81
CA VAL A 137 -15.05 -26.26 -30.59
C VAL A 137 -15.28 -27.33 -29.53
N GLU A 138 -14.20 -27.94 -29.03
CA GLU A 138 -14.24 -28.96 -27.99
C GLU A 138 -13.54 -28.49 -26.73
N LEU A 139 -14.05 -28.92 -25.57
CA LEU A 139 -13.42 -28.70 -24.27
C LEU A 139 -12.64 -29.96 -23.86
N LYS A 140 -11.32 -29.94 -23.99
CA LYS A 140 -10.43 -31.04 -23.62
C LYS A 140 -10.12 -30.98 -22.13
N LYS A 141 -10.19 -32.11 -21.42
CA LYS A 141 -10.09 -32.19 -19.95
C LYS A 141 -8.67 -31.96 -19.39
N ASN A 142 -7.63 -32.25 -20.19
CA ASN A 142 -6.24 -32.24 -19.75
C ASN A 142 -5.38 -31.41 -20.70
N ASN A 143 -4.87 -30.27 -20.22
CA ASN A 143 -3.88 -29.47 -20.91
C ASN A 143 -2.51 -30.21 -20.95
N PRO A 144 -1.96 -30.57 -22.13
CA PRO A 144 -0.65 -31.23 -22.25
C PRO A 144 0.53 -30.28 -21.99
N PHE A 145 0.31 -28.97 -22.02
CA PHE A 145 1.35 -27.95 -21.78
C PHE A 145 1.50 -27.56 -20.31
N LEU A 146 0.64 -28.10 -19.44
CA LEU A 146 0.73 -27.85 -18.01
C LEU A 146 1.57 -28.96 -17.36
N HIS A 147 2.85 -28.66 -17.13
CA HIS A 147 3.79 -29.55 -16.43
C HIS A 147 3.33 -29.71 -14.97
N ASP A 148 2.74 -30.86 -14.68
CA ASP A 148 2.23 -31.23 -13.37
C ASP A 148 3.43 -31.61 -12.49
N ASN A 149 3.96 -30.60 -11.78
CA ASN A 149 5.10 -30.66 -10.87
C ASN A 149 6.47 -30.78 -11.56
N VAL A 150 7.20 -29.67 -11.59
CA VAL A 150 8.64 -29.64 -11.73
C VAL A 150 9.19 -29.57 -10.31
N ASP A 151 9.87 -30.63 -9.85
CA ASP A 151 10.46 -30.75 -8.50
C ASP A 151 11.59 -29.74 -8.23
#